data_AF-A0A7S0HPB0-F1
#
_entry.id   AF-A0A7S0HPB0-F1
#
_cell.length_a   1.000
_cell.length_b   1.000
_cell.length_c   1.000
_cell.angle_alpha   90.00
_cell.angle_beta   90.00
_cell.angle_gamma   90.00
#
_symmetry.space_group_name_H-M   'P 1'
#
loop_
_entity.id
_entity.type
_entity.pdbx_description
1 polymer ?
#
loop_
_entity_poly.entity_id
_entity_poly.type
_entity_poly.pdbx_seq_one_letter_code
_entity_poly.pdbx_strand_id
1 'polypeptide(L)'
;RKLILTGTPLQNNITELWNLLNFLLPHVFDTDQDFKTWFSKPFAISNDDEEEQEASLEEQMVLINRLHQVLRPFMLRRVKTDKDLQLSMPENREVIIKCSLSGLQSIMYR
;
A
#
# COMPACT_ATOMS: atom_id res chain seq x y z
N ARG A 1 16.33 6.06 -17.93
CA ARG A 1 14.87 5.88 -17.71
C ARG A 1 14.69 4.63 -16.87
N LYS A 2 13.97 4.70 -15.76
CA LYS A 2 13.80 3.60 -14.80
C LYS A 2 12.35 3.12 -14.85
N LEU A 3 12.12 1.82 -14.75
CA LEU A 3 10.81 1.19 -14.74
C LEU A 3 10.77 0.21 -13.57
N ILE A 4 9.68 0.22 -12.80
CA ILE A 4 9.42 -0.74 -11.74
C ILE A 4 8.22 -1.57 -12.17
N LEU A 5 8.31 -2.90 -11.99
CA LEU A 5 7.18 -3.81 -12.11
C LEU A 5 6.80 -4.27 -10.71
N THR A 6 5.57 -3.98 -10.30
CA THR A 6 5.01 -4.45 -9.03
C THR A 6 3.70 -5.19 -9.28
N GLY A 7 3.50 -6.28 -8.54
CA GLY A 7 2.24 -7.04 -8.54
C GLY A 7 1.23 -6.54 -7.49
N THR A 8 1.67 -5.73 -6.54
CA THR A 8 0.84 -5.16 -5.47
C THR A 8 0.67 -3.66 -5.71
N PRO A 9 -0.55 -3.11 -5.54
CA PRO A 9 -0.87 -1.77 -6.03
C PRO A 9 -0.07 -0.67 -5.34
N LEU A 10 0.26 -0.85 -4.06
CA LEU A 10 1.20 -0.06 -3.27
C LEU A 10 1.18 -0.71 -1.88
N GLN A 11 2.31 -1.15 -1.33
CA GLN A 11 2.33 -1.68 0.03
C GLN A 11 1.97 -0.58 1.02
N ASN A 12 1.24 -0.94 2.08
CA ASN A 12 0.73 -0.04 3.13
C ASN A 12 1.85 0.68 3.95
N ASN A 13 3.12 0.58 3.54
CA ASN A 13 4.25 1.20 4.21
C ASN A 13 4.76 2.41 3.40
N ILE A 14 4.66 3.59 4.00
CA ILE A 14 5.04 4.87 3.42
C ILE A 14 6.54 4.96 3.13
N THR A 15 7.37 4.29 3.93
CA THR A 15 8.82 4.22 3.69
C THR A 15 9.14 3.42 2.43
N GLU A 16 8.41 2.34 2.18
CA GLU A 16 8.58 1.54 0.97
C GLU A 16 8.13 2.32 -0.28
N LEU A 17 7.01 3.03 -0.16
CA LEU A 17 6.55 3.95 -1.20
C LEU A 17 7.60 5.04 -1.53
N TRP A 18 8.21 5.66 -0.52
CA TRP A 18 9.27 6.64 -0.75
C TRP A 18 10.46 6.03 -1.50
N ASN A 19 10.93 4.86 -1.06
CA ASN A 19 12.04 4.15 -1.71
C ASN A 19 11.76 3.88 -3.19
N LEU A 20 10.54 3.44 -3.51
CA LEU A 20 10.12 3.19 -4.91
C LEU A 20 10.05 4.48 -5.73
N LEU A 21 9.53 5.57 -5.15
CA LEU A 21 9.41 6.87 -5.81
C LEU A 21 10.75 7.55 -6.02
N ASN A 22 11.61 7.60 -5.00
CA ASN A 22 12.97 8.11 -5.10
C ASN A 22 13.76 7.33 -6.17
N PHE A 23 13.58 6.00 -6.23
CA PHE A 23 14.18 5.22 -7.30
C PHE A 23 13.71 5.70 -8.69
N LEU A 24 12.41 5.86 -8.92
CA LEU A 24 11.84 6.25 -10.21
C LEU A 24 12.12 7.71 -10.61
N LEU A 25 12.04 8.63 -9.65
CA LEU A 25 12.09 10.09 -9.85
C LEU A 25 12.97 10.74 -8.77
N PRO A 26 14.30 10.54 -8.80
CA PRO A 26 15.21 11.08 -7.78
C PRO A 26 15.12 12.62 -7.70
N HIS A 27 15.05 13.31 -8.85
CA HIS A 27 14.98 14.78 -8.93
C HIS A 27 13.73 15.44 -8.29
N VAL A 28 12.69 14.66 -8.00
CA VAL A 28 11.48 15.16 -7.33
C VAL A 28 11.49 14.81 -5.84
N PHE A 29 12.22 13.75 -5.47
CA PHE A 29 12.25 13.17 -4.13
C PHE A 29 13.72 12.97 -3.69
N ASP A 30 14.49 14.07 -3.63
CA ASP A 30 15.92 14.01 -3.32
C ASP A 30 16.21 13.70 -1.84
N THR A 31 15.34 14.13 -0.91
CA THR A 31 15.55 13.97 0.53
C THR A 31 14.43 13.17 1.20
N ASP A 32 14.79 12.12 1.96
CA ASP A 32 13.86 11.38 2.84
C ASP A 32 13.20 12.30 3.88
N GLN A 33 13.93 13.30 4.37
CA GLN A 33 13.42 14.28 5.34
C GLN A 33 12.33 15.18 4.75
N ASP A 34 12.42 15.57 3.48
CA ASP A 34 11.40 16.41 2.84
C ASP A 34 10.12 15.62 2.59
N PHE A 35 10.28 14.35 2.18
CA PHE A 35 9.18 13.43 2.07
C PHE A 35 8.54 13.20 3.44
N LYS A 36 9.31 12.84 4.47
CA LYS A 36 8.79 12.77 5.84
C LYS A 36 8.18 14.11 6.28
N THR A 37 8.69 15.27 5.95
CA THR A 37 8.03 16.52 6.36
C THR A 37 6.67 16.72 5.68
N TRP A 38 6.55 16.33 4.40
CA TRP A 38 5.29 16.30 3.65
C TRP A 38 4.32 15.21 4.13
N PHE A 39 4.84 14.08 4.60
CA PHE A 39 4.08 12.85 4.93
C PHE A 39 4.06 12.49 6.42
N SER A 40 4.75 13.20 7.31
CA SER A 40 4.89 12.90 8.74
C SER A 40 4.12 13.87 9.62
N LYS A 41 3.71 15.05 9.15
CA LYS A 41 2.80 15.90 9.95
C LYS A 41 1.50 15.18 10.40
N PRO A 42 0.95 14.20 9.64
CA PRO A 42 -0.13 13.34 10.11
C PRO A 42 0.29 11.92 10.52
N PHE A 43 1.57 11.54 10.41
CA PHE A 43 2.07 10.19 10.75
C PHE A 43 3.07 10.16 11.91
N ALA A 44 3.59 11.32 12.35
CA ALA A 44 4.57 11.45 13.44
C ALA A 44 3.94 11.31 14.84
N ILE A 45 2.61 11.34 14.97
CA ILE A 45 1.90 11.15 16.25
C ILE A 45 1.86 9.67 16.67
N SER A 46 2.67 8.80 16.05
CA SER A 46 2.61 7.36 16.29
C SER A 46 3.75 6.80 17.12
N ASN A 47 4.77 7.59 17.52
CA ASN A 47 5.97 6.98 18.10
C ASN A 47 6.68 7.64 19.29
N ASP A 48 6.22 8.74 19.89
CA ASP A 48 6.70 9.07 21.24
C ASP A 48 5.76 10.07 21.93
N ASP A 49 5.38 9.69 23.15
CA ASP A 49 4.89 10.50 24.26
C ASP A 49 3.57 11.29 24.12
N GLU A 50 2.62 10.84 24.96
CA GLU A 50 1.65 11.63 25.73
C GLU A 50 0.71 12.61 24.97
N GLU A 51 -0.56 12.22 24.91
CA GLU A 51 -1.73 13.12 24.83
C GLU A 51 -1.72 14.21 23.74
N GLU A 52 -2.02 13.89 22.47
CA GLU A 52 -2.89 14.71 21.61
C GLU A 52 -3.11 14.08 20.22
N GLN A 53 -4.37 13.72 19.95
CA GLN A 53 -4.97 13.38 18.66
C GLN A 53 -4.27 12.29 17.82
N GLU A 54 -4.69 11.03 18.00
CA GLU A 54 -4.62 10.04 16.93
C GLU A 54 -5.19 10.68 15.65
N ALA A 55 -4.33 10.98 14.68
CA ALA A 55 -4.79 11.27 13.33
C ALA A 55 -5.64 10.06 12.90
N SER A 56 -6.94 10.26 12.80
CA SER A 56 -7.90 9.20 12.51
C SER A 56 -7.42 8.42 11.29
N LEU A 57 -7.63 7.10 11.27
CA LEU A 57 -7.32 6.25 10.11
C LEU A 57 -7.85 6.88 8.79
N GLU A 58 -8.94 7.63 8.88
CA GLU A 58 -9.52 8.41 7.78
C GLU A 58 -8.58 9.50 7.23
N GLU A 59 -7.91 10.27 8.09
CA GLU A 59 -6.97 11.32 7.67
C GLU A 59 -5.76 10.73 6.97
N GLN A 60 -5.27 9.60 7.47
CA GLN A 60 -4.20 8.83 6.85
C GLN A 60 -4.62 8.33 5.45
N MET A 61 -5.84 7.79 5.32
CA MET A 61 -6.39 7.35 4.04
C MET A 61 -6.57 8.50 3.05
N VAL A 62 -7.00 9.69 3.50
CA VAL A 62 -7.14 10.87 2.66
C VAL A 62 -5.78 11.31 2.10
N LEU A 63 -4.73 11.30 2.92
CA LEU A 63 -3.39 11.67 2.49
C LEU A 63 -2.83 10.66 1.46
N ILE A 64 -2.98 9.36 1.72
CA ILE A 64 -2.58 8.29 0.80
C ILE A 64 -3.31 8.44 -0.53
N ASN A 65 -4.61 8.72 -0.51
CA ASN A 65 -5.39 8.95 -1.72
C ASN A 65 -4.93 10.17 -2.51
N ARG A 66 -4.58 11.28 -1.86
CA ARG A 66 -4.02 12.47 -2.54
C ARG A 66 -2.71 12.14 -3.25
N LEU A 67 -1.82 11.39 -2.60
CA LEU A 67 -0.58 10.95 -3.23
C LEU A 67 -0.85 10.02 -4.42
N HIS A 68 -1.76 9.05 -4.30
CA HIS A 68 -2.13 8.19 -5.41
C HIS A 68 -2.67 8.96 -6.61
N GLN A 69 -3.40 10.07 -6.38
CA GLN A 69 -3.90 10.92 -7.46
C GLN A 69 -2.77 11.61 -8.23
N VAL A 70 -1.77 12.13 -7.52
CA VAL A 70 -0.58 12.77 -8.13
C VAL A 70 0.26 11.75 -8.90
N LEU A 71 0.35 10.52 -8.40
CA LEU A 71 1.14 9.45 -9.02
C LEU A 71 0.43 8.70 -10.15
N ARG A 72 -0.91 8.80 -10.23
CA ARG A 72 -1.73 8.15 -11.25
C ARG A 72 -1.22 8.32 -12.70
N PRO A 73 -0.78 9.51 -13.16
CA PRO A 73 -0.23 9.66 -14.51
C PRO A 73 1.11 8.92 -14.73
N PHE A 74 1.86 8.61 -13.67
CA PHE A 74 3.13 7.89 -13.74
C PHE A 74 2.99 6.38 -13.54
N MET A 75 1.82 5.91 -13.10
CA MET A 75 1.55 4.50 -12.82
C MET A 75 0.59 3.92 -13.86
N LEU A 76 1.06 2.93 -14.61
CA LEU A 76 0.19 2.10 -15.43
C LEU A 76 -0.29 0.90 -14.63
N ARG A 77 -1.54 0.95 -14.17
CA ARG A 77 -2.22 -0.19 -13.53
C ARG A 77 -3.24 -0.77 -14.50
N ARG A 78 -3.11 -2.07 -14.79
CA ARG A 78 -4.10 -2.85 -15.56
C ARG A 78 -4.69 -3.92 -14.67
N VAL A 79 -5.98 -4.17 -14.79
CA VAL A 79 -6.69 -5.23 -14.08
C VAL A 79 -7.16 -6.27 -15.09
N LYS A 80 -7.16 -7.55 -14.70
CA LYS A 80 -7.63 -8.65 -15.56
C LYS A 80 -9.10 -8.51 -15.98
N THR A 81 -9.85 -7.63 -15.31
CA THR A 81 -11.25 -7.29 -15.60
C THR A 81 -11.40 -6.11 -16.57
N ASP A 82 -10.30 -5.45 -16.98
CA ASP A 82 -10.36 -4.30 -17.89
C ASP A 82 -10.94 -4.73 -19.23
N LYS A 83 -11.86 -3.93 -19.77
CA LYS A 83 -12.57 -4.22 -21.04
C LYS A 83 -11.62 -4.38 -22.22
N ASP A 84 -10.52 -3.62 -22.23
CA ASP A 84 -9.50 -3.66 -23.29
C ASP A 84 -8.56 -4.89 -23.18
N LEU A 85 -8.74 -5.68 -22.12
CA LEU A 85 -7.92 -6.82 -21.73
C LEU A 85 -8.74 -8.11 -21.70
N GLN A 86 -9.95 -8.10 -22.30
CA GLN A 86 -10.87 -9.22 -22.44
C GLN A 86 -10.23 -10.41 -23.15
N LEU A 87 -9.30 -11.07 -22.47
CA LEU A 87 -9.08 -12.48 -22.61
C LEU A 87 -10.39 -13.14 -22.19
N SER A 88 -10.79 -14.18 -22.91
CA SER A 88 -11.87 -15.11 -22.58
C SER A 88 -11.59 -15.88 -21.27
N MET A 89 -11.40 -15.16 -20.18
CA MET A 89 -11.06 -15.70 -18.87
C MET A 89 -12.34 -16.08 -18.15
N PRO A 90 -12.40 -17.29 -17.56
CA PRO A 90 -13.53 -17.70 -16.75
C PRO A 90 -13.67 -16.80 -15.51
N GLU A 91 -14.88 -16.74 -14.96
CA GLU A 91 -15.16 -15.97 -13.76
C GLU A 91 -14.30 -16.43 -12.58
N ASN A 92 -13.77 -15.47 -11.83
CA ASN A 92 -13.03 -15.76 -10.61
C ASN A 92 -14.00 -16.20 -9.51
N ARG A 93 -13.93 -17.46 -9.08
CA ARG A 93 -14.73 -18.00 -7.98
C ARG A 93 -13.84 -18.27 -6.78
N GLU A 94 -14.10 -17.56 -5.69
CA GLU A 94 -13.44 -17.76 -4.41
C GLU A 94 -14.31 -18.64 -3.51
N VAL A 95 -13.74 -19.70 -2.95
CA VAL A 95 -14.43 -20.61 -2.02
C VAL A 95 -13.61 -20.70 -0.74
N ILE A 96 -14.19 -20.24 0.36
CA ILE A 96 -13.56 -20.30 1.68
C ILE A 96 -14.00 -21.60 2.36
N ILE A 97 -13.08 -22.54 2.50
CA ILE A 97 -13.32 -23.81 3.20
C ILE A 97 -12.79 -23.68 4.63
N LYS A 98 -13.70 -23.73 5.60
CA LYS A 98 -13.33 -23.76 7.03
C LYS A 98 -13.02 -25.20 7.42
N CYS A 99 -11.77 -25.47 7.76
CA CYS A 99 -11.32 -26.78 8.26
C CYS A 99 -11.14 -26.74 9.77
N SER A 100 -11.65 -27.75 10.48
CA SER A 100 -11.34 -27.93 11.91
C SER A 100 -9.91 -28.43 12.10
N LEU A 101 -9.29 -28.05 13.21
CA LEU A 101 -7.98 -28.60 13.61
C LEU A 101 -8.11 -30.11 13.85
N SER A 102 -7.10 -30.87 13.46
CA SER A 102 -6.98 -32.28 13.86
C SER A 102 -6.66 -32.39 15.36
N GLY A 103 -6.93 -33.53 15.98
CA GLY A 103 -6.72 -33.73 17.41
C GLY A 103 -5.30 -33.40 17.89
N LEU A 104 -4.27 -33.78 17.10
CA LEU A 104 -2.88 -33.44 17.40
C LEU A 104 -2.61 -31.93 17.26
N GLN A 105 -3.14 -31.28 16.23
CA GLN A 105 -2.99 -29.84 16.04
C GLN A 105 -3.68 -29.05 17.15
N SER A 106 -4.85 -29.49 17.62
CA SER A 106 -5.54 -28.86 18.75
C SER A 106 -4.75 -28.96 20.06
N ILE A 107 -3.94 -30.00 20.24
CA ILE A 107 -3.07 -30.17 21.41
C ILE A 107 -1.81 -29.28 21.28
N MET A 108 -1.18 -29.27 20.10
CA MET A 108 0.03 -28.48 19.82
C MET A 108 -0.22 -26.97 19.76
N TYR A 109 -1.41 -26.55 19.31
CA TYR A 109 -1.76 -25.13 19.16
C TYR A 109 -2.25 -24.50 20.47
N ARG A 110 -2.42 -25.30 21.52
CA ARG A 110 -2.86 -24.85 22.83
C ARG A 110 -1.68 -24.35 23.65
#